data_AF-A0A7C6PBM0-F1
#
_entry.id   AF-A0A7C6PBM0-F1
#
_cell.length_a   1.000
_cell.length_b   1.000
_cell.length_c   1.000
_cell.angle_alpha   90.00
_cell.angle_beta   90.00
_cell.angle_gamma   90.00
#
_symmetry.space_group_name_H-M   'P 1'
#
loop_
_entity.id
_entity.type
_entity.pdbx_description
1 polymer ?
#
loop_
_entity_poly.entity_id
_entity_poly.type
_entity_poly.pdbx_seq_one_letter_code
_entity_poly.pdbx_strand_id
1 'polypeptide(L)'
;MKGQTLIIIGALDSKNENIMYYITKDMFVEIGYEVVYDKEDLSILGYGKSLIVIVRLNPDVIDYIYKLGLDIHILLHKNVDMGEYENSHIGDVIKKAKYIVMNIDDKESKRILSDDIDGLVITYGINRKATLTASSFNFSNNSKFNLCLQREYRNLWGG
;
A
#
# COMPACT_ATOMS: atom_id res chain seq x y z
N MET A 1 -17.41 17.84 -16.58
CA MET A 1 -17.14 16.47 -16.08
C MET A 1 -17.47 16.41 -14.60
N LYS A 2 -18.66 15.95 -14.22
CA LYS A 2 -19.03 15.69 -12.82
C LYS A 2 -19.37 14.21 -12.71
N GLY A 3 -18.69 13.50 -11.80
CA GLY A 3 -19.16 12.20 -11.31
C GLY A 3 -18.29 10.98 -11.58
N GLN A 4 -17.04 11.10 -12.04
CA GLN A 4 -16.08 9.99 -12.00
C GLN A 4 -15.23 10.08 -10.73
N THR A 5 -15.09 8.97 -10.01
CA THR A 5 -14.23 8.86 -8.83
C THR A 5 -12.96 8.12 -9.25
N LEU A 6 -11.79 8.74 -9.05
CA LEU A 6 -10.49 8.14 -9.34
C LEU A 6 -9.78 7.82 -8.02
N ILE A 7 -9.35 6.57 -7.86
CA ILE A 7 -8.50 6.12 -6.76
C ILE A 7 -7.18 5.64 -7.35
N ILE A 8 -6.06 6.06 -6.75
CA ILE A 8 -4.71 5.67 -7.20
C ILE A 8 -4.10 4.90 -6.04
N ILE A 9 -3.72 3.66 -6.31
CA ILE A 9 -3.14 2.74 -5.34
C ILE A 9 -1.69 2.47 -5.77
N GLY A 10 -0.74 2.84 -4.93
CA GLY A 10 0.68 2.55 -5.14
C GLY A 10 1.09 1.30 -4.38
N ALA A 11 1.62 0.30 -5.05
CA ALA A 11 2.18 -0.90 -4.44
C ALA A 11 3.71 -0.82 -4.43
N LEU A 12 4.27 -0.63 -3.24
CA LEU A 12 5.70 -0.57 -2.96
C LEU A 12 6.16 -1.93 -2.41
N ASP A 13 6.75 -2.74 -3.29
CA ASP A 13 7.20 -4.10 -3.02
C ASP A 13 8.49 -4.36 -3.80
N SER A 14 9.32 -5.24 -3.25
CA SER A 14 10.60 -5.64 -3.84
C SER A 14 10.42 -6.15 -5.27
N LYS A 15 11.37 -5.81 -6.14
CA LYS A 15 11.29 -6.09 -7.59
C LYS A 15 10.98 -7.55 -7.94
N ASN A 16 11.41 -8.49 -7.12
CA ASN A 16 11.30 -9.92 -7.39
C ASN A 16 9.99 -10.55 -6.91
N GLU A 17 9.16 -9.85 -6.13
CA GLU A 17 8.02 -10.44 -5.43
C GLU A 17 6.80 -9.52 -5.41
N ASN A 18 6.47 -8.81 -6.50
CA ASN A 18 5.37 -7.78 -6.59
C ASN A 18 3.94 -8.31 -6.41
N ILE A 19 3.79 -9.22 -5.47
CA ILE A 19 2.61 -9.92 -5.03
C ILE A 19 1.56 -8.90 -4.59
N MET A 20 1.96 -7.80 -3.95
CA MET A 20 1.01 -6.75 -3.52
C MET A 20 0.25 -6.14 -4.69
N TYR A 21 0.92 -5.87 -5.83
CA TYR A 21 0.26 -5.35 -7.03
C TYR A 21 -0.77 -6.35 -7.58
N TYR A 22 -0.36 -7.61 -7.75
CA TYR A 22 -1.22 -8.64 -8.32
C TYR A 22 -2.40 -9.00 -7.42
N ILE A 23 -2.17 -9.23 -6.13
CA ILE A 23 -3.25 -9.53 -5.17
C ILE A 23 -4.26 -8.39 -5.13
N THR A 24 -3.79 -7.13 -5.09
CA THR A 24 -4.70 -5.98 -5.08
C THR A 24 -5.55 -5.94 -6.35
N LYS A 25 -4.94 -6.18 -7.52
CA LYS A 25 -5.66 -6.27 -8.79
C LYS A 25 -6.72 -7.37 -8.75
N ASP A 26 -6.31 -8.57 -8.37
CA ASP A 26 -7.18 -9.75 -8.33
C ASP A 26 -8.36 -9.54 -7.38
N MET A 27 -8.14 -8.96 -6.19
CA MET A 27 -9.20 -8.61 -5.26
C MET A 27 -10.27 -7.68 -5.88
N PHE A 28 -9.86 -6.69 -6.67
CA PHE A 28 -10.82 -5.80 -7.32
C PHE A 28 -11.58 -6.49 -8.46
N VAL A 29 -10.89 -7.35 -9.23
CA VAL A 29 -11.52 -8.16 -10.27
C VAL A 29 -12.54 -9.13 -9.68
N GLU A 30 -12.21 -9.79 -8.57
CA GLU A 30 -13.11 -10.72 -7.87
C GLU A 30 -14.40 -10.06 -7.37
N ILE A 31 -14.34 -8.78 -6.97
CA ILE A 31 -15.52 -8.01 -6.55
C ILE A 31 -16.24 -7.32 -7.73
N GLY A 32 -15.82 -7.59 -8.96
CA GLY A 32 -16.53 -7.20 -10.18
C GLY A 32 -16.00 -5.98 -10.92
N TYR A 33 -14.82 -5.46 -10.60
CA TYR A 33 -14.18 -4.44 -11.44
C TYR A 33 -13.68 -5.05 -12.76
N GLU A 34 -13.89 -4.33 -13.85
CA GLU A 34 -13.41 -4.72 -15.17
C GLU A 34 -12.03 -4.13 -15.45
N VAL A 35 -11.13 -4.92 -16.04
CA VAL A 35 -9.80 -4.45 -16.45
C VAL A 35 -9.94 -3.60 -17.71
N VAL A 36 -9.70 -2.30 -17.61
CA VAL A 36 -9.73 -1.34 -18.73
C VAL A 36 -8.38 -1.27 -19.43
N TYR A 37 -7.29 -1.37 -18.66
CA TYR A 37 -5.92 -1.36 -19.16
C TYR A 37 -5.02 -2.15 -18.20
N ASP A 38 -4.07 -2.91 -18.74
CA ASP A 38 -3.12 -3.69 -17.94
C ASP A 38 -1.75 -3.70 -18.63
N LYS A 39 -0.73 -3.28 -17.89
CA LYS A 39 0.69 -3.42 -18.20
C LYS A 39 1.44 -3.79 -16.93
N GLU A 40 2.69 -4.20 -17.10
CA GLU A 40 3.57 -4.72 -16.04
C GLU A 40 3.53 -3.88 -14.75
N ASP A 41 3.64 -2.55 -14.86
CA ASP A 41 3.69 -1.66 -13.70
C ASP A 41 2.39 -0.86 -13.46
N LEU A 42 1.35 -1.03 -14.28
CA LEU A 42 0.14 -0.22 -14.20
C LEU A 42 -1.11 -0.95 -14.70
N SER A 43 -2.14 -0.97 -13.85
CA SER A 43 -3.48 -1.44 -14.16
C SER A 43 -4.50 -0.34 -13.96
N ILE A 44 -5.48 -0.26 -14.85
CA ILE A 44 -6.66 0.59 -14.71
C ILE A 44 -7.88 -0.32 -14.69
N LEU A 45 -8.64 -0.24 -13.61
CA LEU A 45 -9.86 -1.02 -13.39
C LEU A 45 -11.07 -0.08 -13.32
N GLY A 46 -12.19 -0.49 -13.89
CA GLY A 46 -13.43 0.28 -13.94
C GLY A 46 -14.60 -0.45 -13.29
N TYR A 47 -15.43 0.29 -12.55
CA TYR A 47 -16.71 -0.19 -12.04
C TYR A 47 -17.74 0.95 -12.03
N GLY A 48 -18.67 0.93 -12.99
CA GLY A 48 -19.64 2.01 -13.18
C GLY A 48 -18.95 3.35 -13.45
N LYS A 49 -18.95 4.27 -12.46
CA LYS A 49 -18.28 5.57 -12.53
C LYS A 49 -16.97 5.65 -11.73
N SER A 50 -16.55 4.55 -11.14
CA SER A 50 -15.32 4.45 -10.36
C SER A 50 -14.19 3.93 -11.24
N LEU A 51 -13.03 4.56 -11.14
CA LEU A 51 -11.78 4.12 -11.73
C LEU A 51 -10.75 3.89 -10.62
N ILE A 52 -10.08 2.75 -10.69
CA ILE A 52 -8.96 2.41 -9.81
C ILE A 52 -7.72 2.28 -10.69
N VAL A 53 -6.69 3.04 -10.37
CA VAL A 53 -5.37 2.92 -10.98
C VAL A 53 -4.47 2.25 -9.95
N ILE A 54 -3.97 1.06 -10.26
CA ILE A 54 -3.01 0.34 -9.43
C ILE A 54 -1.66 0.50 -10.11
N VAL A 55 -0.66 0.98 -9.38
CA VAL A 55 0.68 1.26 -9.89
C VAL A 55 1.70 0.53 -9.06
N ARG A 56 2.61 -0.20 -9.70
CA ARG A 56 3.79 -0.74 -9.06
C ARG A 56 4.83 0.37 -8.90
N LEU A 57 5.24 0.62 -7.66
CA LEU A 57 6.20 1.66 -7.32
C LEU A 57 7.61 1.08 -7.35
N ASN A 58 8.30 1.32 -8.46
CA ASN A 58 9.75 1.17 -8.57
C ASN A 58 10.39 2.57 -8.64
N PRO A 59 11.73 2.70 -8.50
CA PRO A 59 12.39 4.01 -8.51
C PRO A 59 12.03 4.90 -9.71
N ASP A 60 11.94 4.33 -10.91
CA ASP A 60 11.62 5.08 -12.13
C ASP A 60 10.17 5.59 -12.11
N VAL A 61 9.22 4.74 -11.68
CA VAL A 61 7.80 5.09 -11.56
C VAL A 61 7.56 6.13 -10.47
N ILE A 62 8.28 6.06 -9.35
CA ILE A 62 8.24 7.08 -8.28
C ILE A 62 8.64 8.44 -8.84
N ASP A 63 9.72 8.52 -9.60
CA ASP A 63 10.17 9.75 -10.24
C ASP A 63 9.12 10.30 -11.23
N TYR A 64 8.47 9.44 -12.02
CA TYR A 64 7.40 9.86 -12.92
C TYR A 64 6.19 10.42 -12.17
N ILE A 65 5.73 9.73 -11.11
CA ILE A 65 4.62 10.19 -10.26
C ILE A 65 4.93 11.55 -9.65
N TYR A 66 6.15 11.71 -9.11
CA TYR A 66 6.63 12.95 -8.52
C TYR A 66 6.63 14.09 -9.55
N LYS A 67 7.24 13.88 -10.73
CA LYS A 67 7.32 14.89 -11.81
C LYS A 67 5.96 15.28 -12.37
N LEU A 68 5.01 14.35 -12.43
CA LEU A 68 3.64 14.61 -12.87
C LEU A 68 2.78 15.25 -11.79
N GLY A 69 3.25 15.31 -10.54
CA GLY A 69 2.48 15.81 -9.42
C GLY A 69 1.24 14.97 -9.11
N LEU A 70 1.31 13.65 -9.36
CA LEU A 70 0.22 12.72 -9.08
C LEU A 70 0.21 12.35 -7.60
N ASP A 71 -0.98 12.38 -6.99
CA ASP A 71 -1.16 11.98 -5.61
C ASP A 71 -1.60 10.52 -5.53
N ILE A 72 -0.82 9.71 -4.82
CA ILE A 72 -1.21 8.35 -4.49
C ILE A 72 -2.25 8.44 -3.38
N HIS A 73 -3.43 7.85 -3.57
CA HIS A 73 -4.48 7.88 -2.54
C HIS A 73 -4.24 6.83 -1.45
N ILE A 74 -3.79 5.64 -1.85
CA ILE A 74 -3.52 4.50 -0.97
C ILE A 74 -2.13 3.97 -1.29
N LEU A 75 -1.24 3.93 -0.31
CA LEU A 75 0.05 3.26 -0.42
C LEU A 75 -0.02 1.89 0.24
N LEU A 76 0.46 0.87 -0.44
CA LEU A 76 0.65 -0.48 0.07
C LEU A 76 2.15 -0.76 0.13
N HIS A 77 2.67 -1.15 1.29
CA HIS A 77 4.09 -1.41 1.50
C HIS A 77 4.30 -2.78 2.16
N LYS A 78 5.19 -3.60 1.59
CA LYS A 78 5.58 -4.93 2.12
C LYS A 78 7.04 -4.98 2.56
N ASN A 79 7.95 -4.84 1.61
CA ASN A 79 9.39 -4.71 1.82
C ASN A 79 9.97 -4.26 0.48
N VAL A 80 11.03 -3.47 0.50
CA VAL A 80 11.76 -3.13 -0.73
C VAL A 80 13.26 -3.30 -0.51
N ASP A 81 14.00 -3.41 -1.62
CA ASP A 81 15.45 -3.46 -1.55
C ASP A 81 16.00 -2.12 -1.03
N MET A 82 17.13 -2.17 -0.31
CA MET A 82 17.68 -0.99 0.36
C MET A 82 17.87 0.22 -0.57
N GLY A 83 18.31 -0.02 -1.81
CA GLY A 83 18.49 1.04 -2.82
C GLY A 83 17.20 1.70 -3.29
N GLU A 84 16.03 1.07 -3.09
CA GLU A 84 14.74 1.68 -3.43
C GLU A 84 14.27 2.67 -2.35
N TYR A 85 14.66 2.44 -1.10
CA TYR A 85 14.46 3.43 -0.01
C TYR A 85 15.30 4.70 -0.19
N GLU A 86 16.37 4.64 -0.98
CA GLU A 86 17.28 5.76 -1.22
C GLU A 86 16.80 6.69 -2.35
N ASN A 87 15.68 6.37 -3.04
CA ASN A 87 15.10 7.27 -4.02
C ASN A 87 14.71 8.60 -3.35
N SER A 88 15.23 9.73 -3.84
CA SER A 88 15.05 11.04 -3.21
C SER A 88 13.61 11.54 -3.20
N HIS A 89 12.72 10.96 -4.00
CA HIS A 89 11.32 11.37 -4.15
C HIS A 89 10.34 10.44 -3.45
N ILE A 90 10.79 9.30 -2.90
CA ILE A 90 9.90 8.33 -2.25
C ILE A 90 9.14 8.95 -1.08
N GLY A 91 9.82 9.70 -0.21
CA GLY A 91 9.17 10.38 0.92
C GLY A 91 8.15 11.42 0.47
N ASP A 92 8.42 12.15 -0.60
CA ASP A 92 7.52 13.16 -1.15
C ASP A 92 6.25 12.58 -1.77
N VAL A 93 6.36 11.38 -2.36
CA VAL A 93 5.21 10.65 -2.90
C VAL A 93 4.39 10.04 -1.77
N ILE A 94 5.05 9.45 -0.77
CA ILE A 94 4.40 8.76 0.35
C ILE A 94 3.65 9.72 1.28
N LYS A 95 4.23 10.89 1.59
CA LYS A 95 3.60 11.86 2.52
C LYS A 95 2.24 12.38 2.05
N LYS A 96 1.96 12.28 0.74
CA LYS A 96 0.68 12.69 0.15
C LYS A 96 -0.38 11.60 0.20
N ALA A 97 -0.01 10.38 0.60
CA ALA A 97 -0.95 9.28 0.69
C ALA A 97 -1.95 9.48 1.83
N LYS A 98 -3.24 9.34 1.52
CA LYS A 98 -4.32 9.45 2.52
C LYS A 98 -4.34 8.23 3.45
N TYR A 99 -4.00 7.07 2.89
CA TYR A 99 -3.94 5.81 3.61
C TYR A 99 -2.62 5.12 3.28
N ILE A 100 -1.92 4.66 4.31
CA ILE A 100 -0.65 3.92 4.17
C ILE A 100 -0.83 2.58 4.88
N VAL A 101 -0.85 1.49 4.13
CA VAL A 101 -0.89 0.13 4.65
C VAL A 101 0.51 -0.44 4.58
N MET A 102 1.18 -0.62 5.71
CA MET A 102 2.61 -0.95 5.74
C MET A 102 2.93 -2.17 6.59
N ASN A 103 3.86 -2.99 6.09
CA ASN A 103 4.43 -4.08 6.86
C ASN A 103 5.49 -3.56 7.84
N ILE A 104 5.27 -3.73 9.13
CA ILE A 104 6.23 -3.32 10.16
C ILE A 104 7.20 -4.43 10.61
N ASP A 105 7.10 -5.61 10.01
CA ASP A 105 8.13 -6.65 10.17
C ASP A 105 9.40 -6.31 9.37
N ASP A 106 9.29 -5.46 8.34
CA ASP A 106 10.45 -4.89 7.66
C ASP A 106 11.16 -3.86 8.56
N LYS A 107 12.44 -4.12 8.84
CA LYS A 107 13.28 -3.28 9.71
C LYS A 107 13.51 -1.89 9.11
N GLU A 108 13.52 -1.78 7.79
CA GLU A 108 13.78 -0.54 7.07
C GLU A 108 12.50 0.25 6.78
N SER A 109 11.32 -0.30 7.09
CA SER A 109 10.01 0.35 6.90
C SER A 109 9.89 1.72 7.58
N LYS A 110 10.68 1.99 8.62
CA LYS A 110 10.73 3.31 9.27
C LYS A 110 11.28 4.41 8.38
N ARG A 111 12.02 4.08 7.32
CA ARG A 111 12.60 5.08 6.40
C ARG A 111 11.56 5.78 5.54
N ILE A 112 10.43 5.13 5.31
CA ILE A 112 9.29 5.73 4.60
C ILE A 112 8.33 6.45 5.53
N LEU A 113 8.54 6.36 6.85
CA LEU A 113 7.79 7.10 7.85
C LEU A 113 8.56 8.37 8.21
N SER A 114 8.01 9.53 7.85
CA SER A 114 8.49 10.84 8.31
C SER A 114 7.47 11.48 9.26
N ASP A 115 7.92 12.45 10.05
CA ASP A 115 7.05 13.21 10.97
C ASP A 115 5.98 14.03 10.20
N ASP A 116 6.17 14.23 8.89
CA ASP A 116 5.29 15.01 8.00
C ASP A 116 4.20 14.16 7.31
N ILE A 117 3.98 12.91 7.75
CA ILE A 117 2.92 12.08 7.20
C ILE A 117 1.58 12.45 7.85
N ASP A 118 0.71 13.07 7.05
CA ASP A 118 -0.67 13.40 7.45
C ASP A 118 -1.65 12.22 7.22
N GLY A 119 -1.22 11.19 6.50
CA GLY A 119 -2.04 10.02 6.13
C GLY A 119 -2.33 9.07 7.29
N LEU A 120 -3.45 8.35 7.22
CA LEU A 120 -3.75 7.28 8.17
C LEU A 120 -2.84 6.07 7.91
N VAL A 121 -1.94 5.79 8.86
CA VAL A 121 -1.04 4.64 8.81
C VAL A 121 -1.71 3.41 9.45
N ILE A 122 -1.91 2.36 8.67
CA ILE A 122 -2.38 1.04 9.07
C ILE A 122 -1.19 0.10 8.98
N THR A 123 -0.72 -0.40 10.12
CA THR A 123 0.42 -1.30 10.15
C THR A 123 -0.04 -2.76 10.17
N TYR A 124 0.61 -3.62 9.40
CA TYR A 124 0.40 -5.07 9.43
C TYR A 124 1.72 -5.83 9.69
N GLY A 125 1.62 -7.06 10.17
CA GLY A 125 2.78 -7.93 10.40
C GLY A 125 2.51 -9.03 11.41
N ILE A 126 3.55 -9.75 11.79
CA ILE A 126 3.55 -10.73 12.90
C ILE A 126 3.92 -10.01 14.21
N ASN A 127 4.57 -8.86 14.11
CA ASN A 127 4.90 -8.02 15.25
C ASN A 127 3.64 -7.57 16.02
N ARG A 128 3.65 -7.75 17.35
CA ARG A 128 2.59 -7.33 18.28
C ARG A 128 2.40 -5.80 18.39
N LYS A 129 3.19 -5.03 17.66
CA LYS A 129 3.02 -3.57 17.53
C LYS A 129 2.17 -3.20 16.31
N ALA A 130 1.83 -4.17 15.46
CA ALA A 130 1.05 -3.93 14.25
C ALA A 130 -0.42 -3.71 14.59
N THR A 131 -1.09 -2.82 13.85
CA THR A 131 -2.54 -2.62 13.90
C THR A 131 -3.27 -3.89 13.46
N LEU A 132 -2.74 -4.61 12.48
CA LEU A 132 -3.23 -5.89 11.97
C LEU A 132 -2.15 -6.95 12.20
N THR A 133 -2.35 -7.83 13.18
CA THR A 133 -1.41 -8.91 13.47
C THR A 133 -1.93 -10.24 12.94
N ALA A 134 -1.13 -10.94 12.14
CA ALA A 134 -1.38 -12.35 11.82
C ALA A 134 -0.71 -13.23 12.88
N SER A 135 -1.47 -14.16 13.47
CA SER A 135 -1.01 -15.05 14.53
C SER A 135 -1.46 -16.50 14.30
N SER A 136 -0.87 -17.45 15.03
CA SER A 136 -1.24 -18.88 14.94
C SER A 136 -1.16 -19.45 13.52
N PHE A 137 -0.04 -19.22 12.83
CA PHE A 137 0.20 -19.77 11.51
C PHE A 137 0.24 -21.29 11.54
N ASN A 138 -0.61 -21.93 10.73
CA ASN A 138 -0.55 -23.35 10.46
C ASN A 138 -0.35 -23.58 8.96
N PHE A 139 0.87 -23.96 8.58
CA PHE A 139 1.26 -24.30 7.20
C PHE A 139 0.99 -25.79 6.86
N SER A 140 -0.10 -26.36 7.38
CA SER A 140 -0.63 -27.64 6.89
C SER A 140 -1.29 -27.46 5.50
N ASN A 141 -1.87 -28.52 4.93
CA ASN A 141 -2.51 -28.53 3.61
C ASN A 141 -3.51 -27.39 3.34
N ASN A 142 -3.98 -26.68 4.37
CA ASN A 142 -4.64 -25.38 4.24
C ASN A 142 -3.98 -24.38 5.19
N SER A 143 -3.38 -23.32 4.64
CA SER A 143 -2.84 -22.21 5.41
C SER A 143 -3.97 -21.54 6.20
N LYS A 144 -3.87 -21.59 7.53
CA LYS A 144 -4.79 -20.89 8.43
C LYS A 144 -3.98 -19.98 9.34
N PHE A 145 -4.52 -18.79 9.59
CA PHE A 145 -4.00 -17.86 10.58
C PHE A 145 -5.16 -17.13 11.25
N ASN A 146 -4.92 -16.65 12.46
CA ASN A 146 -5.82 -15.75 13.16
C ASN A 146 -5.44 -14.31 12.84
N LEU A 147 -6.38 -13.54 12.30
CA LEU A 147 -6.23 -12.10 12.10
C LEU A 147 -6.68 -11.36 13.37
N CYS A 148 -5.76 -10.64 14.01
CA CYS A 148 -6.02 -9.82 15.18
C CYS A 148 -5.96 -8.35 14.80
N LEU A 149 -7.03 -7.59 15.10
CA LEU A 149 -7.05 -6.13 14.95
C LEU A 149 -6.74 -5.49 16.30
N GLN A 150 -5.58 -4.86 16.42
CA GLN A 150 -5.14 -4.16 17.62
C GLN A 150 -5.62 -2.70 17.55
N ARG A 151 -6.78 -2.42 18.15
CA ARG A 151 -7.27 -1.05 18.36
C ARG A 151 -6.76 -0.52 19.71
N GLU A 152 -5.68 0.25 19.71
CA GLU A 152 -5.39 1.15 20.84
C GLU A 152 -5.97 2.54 20.53
N TYR A 153 -7.21 2.80 20.99
CA TYR A 153 -7.67 4.19 21.15
C TYR A 153 -7.01 4.74 22.42
N ARG A 154 -5.93 5.51 22.28
CA ARG A 154 -5.48 6.39 23.36
C ARG A 154 -5.86 7.82 23.00
N ASN A 155 -6.82 8.36 23.75
CA ASN A 155 -7.01 9.80 23.79
C ASN A 155 -5.72 10.42 24.34
N LEU A 156 -5.10 11.33 23.59
CA LEU A 156 -4.02 12.19 24.09
C LEU A 156 -4.58 13.33 24.97
N TRP A 157 -5.46 12.99 25.91
CA TRP A 157 -5.86 13.88 26.99
C TRP A 157 -5.95 13.06 28.27
N GLY A 158 -4.93 13.20 29.12
CA GLY A 158 -4.86 12.59 30.42
C GLY A 158 -3.56 12.96 31.13
N GLY A 159 -3.64 13.98 32.00
CA GLY A 159 -2.57 14.39 32.90
C GLY A 159 -2.46 15.90 33.03
#